data_AF-A0A497T413-F1
#
_entry.id   AF-A0A497T413-F1
#
_cell.length_a   1.000
_cell.length_b   1.000
_cell.length_c   1.000
_cell.angle_alpha   90.00
_cell.angle_beta   90.00
_cell.angle_gamma   90.00
#
_symmetry.space_group_name_H-M   'P 1'
#
loop_
_entity.id
_entity.type
_entity.pdbx_description
1 polymer ?
#
loop_
_entity_poly.entity_id
_entity_poly.type
_entity_poly.pdbx_seq_one_letter_code
_entity_poly.pdbx_strand_id
1 'polypeptide(L)'
;QDSYPMDKAIGLEGKEGTTLGVRERALWAAVELSYEKTASFMKKFTGLEVSRQKIYNMAIEEGQRIEAWENRRREKVFGQGQRIEKKPEKIPKVLFVQVDATGMNDRGSREWMKCKVGTSFSGRAKVSKNRYWLLDKRSYASVEEVEAFGEKFYLECLGQGVMEAEKV
;
A
#
# COMPACT_ATOMS: atom_id res chain seq x y z
N GLN A 1 30.60 -0.61 -20.54
CA GLN A 1 30.05 0.16 -19.41
C GLN A 1 29.90 -0.83 -18.30
N ASP A 2 30.81 -0.81 -17.33
CA ASP A 2 31.02 -1.93 -16.42
C ASP A 2 29.98 -1.88 -15.30
N SER A 3 29.06 -2.84 -15.32
CA SER A 3 28.09 -3.07 -14.26
C SER A 3 28.66 -4.17 -13.36
N TYR A 4 29.03 -3.84 -12.13
CA TYR A 4 29.55 -4.82 -11.19
C TYR A 4 28.39 -5.61 -10.56
N PRO A 5 28.53 -6.93 -10.33
CA PRO A 5 27.49 -7.73 -9.68
C PRO A 5 27.03 -7.16 -8.33
N MET A 6 27.93 -6.52 -7.59
CA MET A 6 27.60 -5.88 -6.32
C MET A 6 26.69 -4.67 -6.51
N ASP A 7 26.91 -3.85 -7.55
CA ASP A 7 26.05 -2.70 -7.88
C ASP A 7 24.62 -3.16 -8.18
N LYS A 8 24.49 -4.31 -8.85
CA LYS A 8 23.19 -4.95 -9.08
C LYS A 8 22.52 -5.35 -7.77
N ALA A 9 23.26 -6.05 -6.92
CA ALA A 9 22.75 -6.56 -5.65
C ALA A 9 22.29 -5.44 -4.68
N ILE A 10 22.96 -4.28 -4.69
CA ILE A 10 22.62 -3.15 -3.83
C ILE A 10 21.69 -2.12 -4.51
N GLY A 11 21.26 -2.39 -5.74
CA GLY A 11 20.31 -1.55 -6.47
C GLY A 11 20.89 -0.24 -7.00
N LEU A 12 22.18 -0.18 -7.33
CA LEU A 12 22.83 0.96 -8.00
C LEU A 12 22.76 0.91 -9.53
N GLU A 13 22.03 -0.06 -10.10
CA GLU A 13 21.76 -0.09 -11.53
C GLU A 13 21.05 1.21 -11.95
N GLY A 14 21.55 1.87 -12.99
CA GLY A 14 20.92 3.09 -13.54
C GLY A 14 21.49 4.43 -13.06
N LYS A 15 22.60 4.45 -12.30
CA LYS A 15 23.26 5.69 -11.82
C LYS A 15 22.33 6.60 -10.99
N GLU A 16 21.34 6.02 -10.32
CA GLU A 16 20.32 6.78 -9.57
C GLU A 16 20.86 7.50 -8.32
N GLY A 17 22.07 7.15 -7.88
CA GLY A 17 22.74 7.76 -6.73
C GLY A 17 22.24 7.30 -5.36
N THR A 18 21.38 6.28 -5.29
CA THR A 18 20.82 5.74 -4.04
C THR A 18 20.73 4.23 -4.10
N THR A 19 21.12 3.54 -3.01
CA THR A 19 20.96 2.08 -2.89
C THR A 19 19.52 1.70 -2.52
N LEU A 20 19.16 0.43 -2.73
CA LEU A 20 17.83 -0.10 -2.39
C LEU A 20 17.46 0.17 -0.93
N GLY A 21 18.37 -0.11 0.00
CA GLY A 21 18.11 0.11 1.43
C GLY A 21 17.95 1.59 1.82
N VAL A 22 18.46 2.53 1.03
CA VAL A 22 18.18 3.97 1.22
C VAL A 22 16.76 4.29 0.78
N ARG A 23 16.37 3.79 -0.41
CA ARG A 23 15.02 3.97 -0.98
C ARG A 23 13.96 3.41 -0.04
N GLU A 24 14.14 2.18 0.45
CA GLU A 24 13.18 1.53 1.36
C GLU A 24 12.95 2.33 2.65
N ARG A 25 14.03 2.80 3.30
CA ARG A 25 13.93 3.60 4.53
C ARG A 25 13.27 4.95 4.28
N ALA A 26 13.62 5.61 3.17
CA ALA A 26 13.03 6.88 2.80
C ALA A 26 11.52 6.75 2.53
N LEU A 27 11.10 5.73 1.78
CA LEU A 27 9.69 5.45 1.50
C LEU A 27 8.93 5.08 2.77
N TRP A 28 9.50 4.22 3.62
CA TRP A 28 8.89 3.86 4.90
C TRP A 28 8.64 5.09 5.78
N ALA A 29 9.63 5.98 5.91
CA ALA A 29 9.47 7.20 6.69
C ALA A 29 8.48 8.19 6.04
N ALA A 30 8.35 8.20 4.71
CA ALA A 30 7.40 9.04 3.98
C ALA A 30 5.93 8.62 4.15
N VAL A 31 5.65 7.43 4.69
CA VAL A 31 4.28 7.02 5.08
C VAL A 31 3.77 7.84 6.27
N GLU A 32 4.67 8.21 7.19
CA GLU A 32 4.34 8.89 8.44
C GLU A 32 4.68 10.39 8.41
N LEU A 33 5.62 10.79 7.56
CA LEU A 33 6.18 12.14 7.52
C LEU A 33 6.01 12.77 6.13
N SER A 34 5.95 14.11 6.10
CA SER A 34 6.08 14.83 4.84
C SER A 34 7.48 14.62 4.24
N TYR A 35 7.62 14.65 2.91
CA TYR A 35 8.92 14.45 2.24
C TYR A 35 10.05 15.35 2.75
N GLU A 36 9.73 16.57 3.19
CA GLU A 36 10.67 17.49 3.83
C GLU A 36 11.18 16.95 5.19
N LYS A 37 10.24 16.47 6.01
CA LYS A 37 10.56 15.86 7.31
C LYS A 37 11.28 14.52 7.13
N THR A 38 10.93 13.74 6.10
CA THR A 38 11.63 12.51 5.73
C THR A 38 13.08 12.80 5.35
N ALA A 39 13.35 13.79 4.50
CA ALA A 39 14.71 14.20 4.16
C ALA A 39 15.52 14.60 5.41
N SER A 40 14.90 15.41 6.28
CA SER A 40 15.50 15.81 7.56
C SER A 40 15.77 14.62 8.49
N PHE A 41 14.83 13.67 8.55
CA PHE A 41 14.94 12.44 9.34
C PHE A 41 16.08 11.56 8.84
N MET A 42 16.15 11.31 7.53
CA MET A 42 17.22 10.52 6.90
C MET A 42 18.59 11.12 7.22
N LYS A 43 18.75 12.43 7.01
CA LYS A 43 20.02 13.11 7.33
C LYS A 43 20.38 13.01 8.81
N LYS A 44 19.44 13.31 9.71
CA LYS A 44 19.71 13.37 11.15
C LYS A 44 20.01 12.00 11.77
N PHE A 45 19.28 10.96 11.38
CA PHE A 45 19.34 9.66 12.07
C PHE A 45 20.17 8.61 11.34
N THR A 46 20.45 8.81 10.05
CA THR A 46 21.25 7.84 9.26
C THR A 46 22.50 8.46 8.64
N GLY A 47 22.64 9.80 8.67
CA GLY A 47 23.70 10.52 7.97
C GLY A 47 23.53 10.57 6.44
N LEU A 48 22.48 9.95 5.90
CA LEU A 48 22.22 9.86 4.47
C LEU A 48 21.47 11.10 3.97
N GLU A 49 22.02 11.75 2.94
CA GLU A 49 21.37 12.89 2.30
C GLU A 49 20.53 12.44 1.10
N VAL A 50 19.22 12.61 1.21
CA VAL A 50 18.27 12.39 0.11
C VAL A 50 17.34 13.60 0.04
N SER A 51 17.26 14.24 -1.12
CA SER A 51 16.44 15.44 -1.28
C SER A 51 14.94 15.12 -1.21
N ARG A 52 14.14 16.08 -0.73
CA ARG A 52 12.67 15.98 -0.71
C ARG A 52 12.08 15.57 -2.07
N GLN A 53 12.65 16.11 -3.15
CA GLN A 53 12.20 15.84 -4.52
C GLN A 53 12.52 14.42 -4.96
N LYS A 54 13.70 13.90 -4.60
CA LYS A 54 14.06 12.51 -4.89
C LYS A 54 13.14 11.55 -4.15
N ILE A 55 12.81 11.82 -2.88
CA ILE A 55 11.86 11.00 -2.09
C ILE A 55 10.47 11.04 -2.72
N TYR A 56 9.99 12.22 -3.13
CA TYR A 56 8.72 12.34 -3.86
C TYR A 56 8.72 11.49 -5.14
N ASN A 57 9.76 11.59 -5.98
CA ASN A 57 9.86 10.80 -7.21
C ASN A 57 9.86 9.30 -6.91
N MET A 58 10.62 8.85 -5.89
CA MET A 58 10.61 7.45 -5.45
C MET A 58 9.21 6.97 -5.06
N ALA A 59 8.44 7.81 -4.36
CA ALA A 59 7.09 7.47 -3.94
C ALA A 59 6.11 7.36 -5.12
N ILE A 60 6.23 8.26 -6.11
CA ILE A 60 5.45 8.20 -7.35
C ILE A 60 5.78 6.93 -8.14
N GLU A 61 7.06 6.63 -8.34
CA GLU A 61 7.49 5.42 -9.05
C GLU A 61 7.01 4.14 -8.35
N GLU A 62 7.11 4.10 -7.01
CA GLU A 62 6.64 2.94 -6.25
C GLU A 62 5.12 2.80 -6.30
N GLY A 63 4.39 3.92 -6.19
CA GLY A 63 2.94 3.94 -6.36
C GLY A 63 2.52 3.41 -7.74
N GLN A 64 3.17 3.84 -8.82
CA GLN A 64 2.91 3.35 -10.17
C GLN A 64 3.20 1.85 -10.32
N ARG A 65 4.26 1.34 -9.69
CA ARG A 65 4.57 -0.10 -9.68
C ARG A 65 3.50 -0.92 -8.98
N ILE A 66 3.07 -0.46 -7.80
CA ILE A 66 2.01 -1.07 -7.01
C ILE A 66 0.71 -1.05 -7.81
N GLU A 67 0.31 0.11 -8.33
CA GLU A 67 -0.90 0.28 -9.13
C GLU A 67 -0.91 -0.64 -10.36
N ALA A 68 0.20 -0.71 -11.09
CA ALA A 68 0.31 -1.60 -12.25
C ALA A 68 0.19 -3.08 -11.85
N TRP A 69 0.73 -3.47 -10.70
CA TRP A 69 0.58 -4.83 -10.18
C TRP A 69 -0.86 -5.13 -9.76
N GLU A 70 -1.52 -4.20 -9.07
CA GLU A 70 -2.92 -4.31 -8.65
C GLU A 70 -3.86 -4.39 -9.85
N ASN A 71 -3.66 -3.53 -10.86
CA ASN A 71 -4.46 -3.53 -12.09
C ASN A 71 -4.30 -4.84 -12.87
N ARG A 72 -3.07 -5.39 -12.96
CA ARG A 72 -2.88 -6.71 -13.58
C ARG A 72 -3.61 -7.82 -12.82
N ARG A 73 -3.62 -7.77 -11.49
CA ARG A 73 -4.32 -8.75 -10.65
C ARG A 73 -5.83 -8.62 -10.78
N ARG A 74 -6.35 -7.39 -10.81
CA ARG A 74 -7.75 -7.06 -11.08
C ARG A 74 -8.19 -7.61 -12.44
N GLU A 75 -7.46 -7.27 -13.49
CA GLU A 75 -7.78 -7.65 -14.88
C GLU A 75 -7.86 -9.17 -15.08
N LYS A 76 -6.91 -9.92 -14.50
CA LYS A 76 -6.95 -11.39 -14.53
C LYS A 76 -8.27 -11.95 -14.02
N VAL A 77 -8.80 -11.38 -12.93
CA VAL A 77 -9.96 -11.93 -12.23
C VAL A 77 -11.25 -11.42 -12.85
N PHE A 78 -11.38 -10.10 -12.96
CA PHE A 78 -12.64 -9.45 -13.33
C PHE A 78 -12.77 -9.22 -14.82
N GLY A 79 -11.65 -9.00 -15.53
CA GLY A 79 -11.64 -8.87 -16.99
C GLY A 79 -11.62 -10.22 -17.71
N GLN A 80 -10.76 -11.15 -17.25
CA GLN A 80 -10.53 -12.44 -17.92
C GLN A 80 -11.28 -13.62 -17.26
N GLY A 81 -11.95 -13.41 -16.13
CA GLY A 81 -12.68 -14.47 -15.43
C GLY A 81 -11.78 -15.55 -14.81
N GLN A 82 -10.49 -15.27 -14.59
CA GLN A 82 -9.58 -16.25 -14.00
C GLN A 82 -9.99 -16.54 -12.56
N ARG A 83 -10.15 -17.84 -12.25
CA ARG A 83 -10.44 -18.29 -10.90
C ARG A 83 -9.24 -18.02 -9.98
N ILE A 84 -9.51 -17.47 -8.80
CA ILE A 84 -8.50 -17.21 -7.79
C ILE A 84 -8.38 -18.43 -6.87
N GLU A 85 -7.19 -19.04 -6.83
CA GLU A 85 -6.87 -20.13 -5.89
C GLU A 85 -6.20 -19.60 -4.62
N LYS A 86 -6.70 -18.49 -4.07
CA LYS A 86 -6.18 -17.92 -2.83
C LYS A 86 -6.95 -18.55 -1.67
N LYS A 87 -6.42 -19.62 -1.10
CA LYS A 87 -7.00 -20.22 0.11
C LYS A 87 -6.70 -19.30 1.31
N PRO A 88 -7.72 -18.93 2.11
CA PRO A 88 -7.47 -18.20 3.35
C PRO A 88 -6.68 -19.09 4.32
N GLU A 89 -5.71 -18.50 5.02
CA GLU A 89 -4.95 -19.21 6.07
C GLU A 89 -5.87 -19.63 7.24
N LYS A 90 -6.92 -18.85 7.46
CA LYS A 90 -7.93 -19.05 8.50
C LYS A 90 -9.27 -18.57 7.98
N ILE A 91 -10.29 -19.41 8.14
CA ILE A 91 -11.68 -19.05 7.80
C ILE A 91 -12.33 -18.47 9.07
N PRO A 92 -12.69 -17.18 9.10
CA PRO A 92 -13.39 -16.59 10.22
C PRO A 92 -14.88 -16.95 10.18
N LYS A 93 -15.53 -17.07 11.35
CA LYS A 93 -16.99 -17.19 11.41
C LYS A 93 -17.69 -15.92 10.90
N VAL A 94 -17.16 -14.75 11.29
CA VAL A 94 -17.65 -13.45 10.86
C VAL A 94 -16.47 -12.64 10.34
N LEU A 95 -16.58 -12.12 9.12
CA LEU A 95 -15.63 -11.16 8.57
C LEU A 95 -16.29 -9.78 8.50
N PHE A 96 -15.83 -8.84 9.32
CA PHE A 96 -16.33 -7.48 9.27
C PHE A 96 -15.66 -6.73 8.12
N VAL A 97 -16.46 -6.05 7.29
CA VAL A 97 -15.98 -5.17 6.22
C VAL A 97 -16.50 -3.76 6.45
N GLN A 98 -15.61 -2.78 6.39
CA GLN A 98 -15.93 -1.36 6.51
C GLN A 98 -15.28 -0.60 5.36
N VAL A 99 -16.04 0.30 4.75
CA VAL A 99 -15.57 1.17 3.67
C VAL A 99 -15.96 2.60 4.01
N ASP A 100 -15.02 3.52 3.84
CA ASP A 100 -15.21 4.95 3.99
C ASP A 100 -14.49 5.70 2.85
N ALA A 101 -14.84 6.96 2.62
CA ALA A 101 -14.19 7.81 1.66
C ALA A 101 -14.09 9.25 2.16
N THR A 102 -12.94 9.88 1.91
CA THR A 102 -12.67 11.28 2.27
C THR A 102 -12.24 12.07 1.04
N GLY A 103 -12.78 13.27 0.91
CA GLY A 103 -12.34 14.25 -0.07
C GLY A 103 -10.99 14.86 0.30
N MET A 104 -10.09 14.92 -0.68
CA MET A 104 -8.80 15.58 -0.58
C MET A 104 -8.68 16.60 -1.71
N ASN A 105 -7.90 17.66 -1.50
CA ASN A 105 -7.61 18.62 -2.56
C ASN A 105 -6.35 18.18 -3.31
N ASP A 106 -6.46 17.99 -4.62
CA ASP A 106 -5.29 17.82 -5.47
C ASP A 106 -4.66 19.19 -5.74
N ARG A 107 -3.42 19.36 -5.27
CA ARG A 107 -2.69 20.62 -5.42
C ARG A 107 -2.30 20.92 -6.88
N GLY A 108 -2.18 19.89 -7.70
CA GLY A 108 -1.81 20.02 -9.12
C GLY A 108 -2.98 20.54 -9.94
N SER A 109 -4.08 19.79 -9.97
CA SER A 109 -5.29 20.16 -10.72
C SER A 109 -6.14 21.24 -10.04
N ARG A 110 -5.99 21.43 -8.72
CA ARG A 110 -6.89 22.22 -7.86
C ARG A 110 -8.30 21.65 -7.75
N GLU A 111 -8.49 20.40 -8.15
CA GLU A 111 -9.77 19.70 -8.06
C GLU A 111 -9.86 18.86 -6.77
N TRP A 112 -11.09 18.44 -6.45
CA TRP A 112 -11.32 17.50 -5.37
C TRP A 112 -11.11 16.07 -5.86
N MET A 113 -10.23 15.34 -5.20
CA MET A 113 -10.05 13.90 -5.37
C MET A 113 -10.66 13.16 -4.18
N LYS A 114 -11.15 11.93 -4.36
CA LYS A 114 -11.71 11.11 -3.28
C LYS A 114 -10.80 9.94 -2.98
N CYS A 115 -10.20 9.93 -1.80
CA CYS A 115 -9.50 8.77 -1.27
C CYS A 115 -10.52 7.83 -0.62
N LYS A 116 -10.49 6.56 -1.03
CA LYS A 116 -11.36 5.49 -0.51
C LYS A 116 -10.51 4.59 0.37
N VAL A 117 -11.06 4.15 1.49
CA VAL A 117 -10.40 3.26 2.43
C VAL A 117 -11.33 2.12 2.79
N GLY A 118 -10.87 0.90 2.55
CA GLY A 118 -11.51 -0.34 2.95
C GLY A 118 -10.73 -0.97 4.10
N THR A 119 -11.43 -1.57 5.06
CA THR A 119 -10.83 -2.36 6.14
C THR A 119 -11.65 -3.61 6.39
N SER A 120 -10.97 -4.73 6.54
CA SER A 120 -11.56 -6.04 6.83
C SER A 120 -10.87 -6.68 8.03
N PHE A 121 -11.64 -7.27 8.94
CA PHE A 121 -11.11 -7.87 10.18
C PHE A 121 -12.02 -8.98 10.72
N SER A 122 -11.45 -9.94 11.45
CA SER A 122 -12.16 -11.15 11.93
C SER A 122 -12.80 -11.00 13.31
N GLY A 123 -12.48 -9.93 14.03
CA GLY A 123 -13.00 -9.68 15.37
C GLY A 123 -12.28 -8.56 16.11
N ARG A 124 -12.64 -8.38 17.37
CA ARG A 124 -12.09 -7.33 18.24
C ARG A 124 -11.57 -7.95 19.53
N ALA A 125 -10.30 -7.70 19.87
CA ALA A 125 -9.73 -8.05 21.15
C ALA A 125 -9.64 -6.80 22.04
N LYS A 126 -10.15 -6.86 23.26
CA LYS A 126 -10.05 -5.74 24.21
C LYS A 126 -8.61 -5.62 24.70
N VAL A 127 -8.01 -4.45 24.54
CA VAL A 127 -6.63 -4.16 24.98
C VAL A 127 -6.64 -3.40 26.30
N SER A 128 -7.54 -2.42 26.44
CA SER A 128 -7.72 -1.68 27.69
C SER A 128 -9.12 -1.05 27.75
N LYS A 129 -9.39 -0.20 28.77
CA LYS A 129 -10.60 0.62 28.81
C LYS A 129 -10.75 1.39 27.49
N ASN A 130 -11.87 1.18 26.81
CA ASN A 130 -12.23 1.80 25.53
C ASN A 130 -11.24 1.61 24.37
N ARG A 131 -10.29 0.66 24.45
CA ARG A 131 -9.36 0.35 23.36
C ARG A 131 -9.47 -1.10 22.94
N TYR A 132 -9.63 -1.30 21.64
CA TYR A 132 -9.77 -2.60 21.02
C TYR A 132 -8.80 -2.74 19.87
N TRP A 133 -8.20 -3.90 19.76
CA TRP A 133 -7.40 -4.31 18.62
C TRP A 133 -8.30 -5.03 17.61
N LEU A 134 -8.16 -4.71 16.33
CA LEU A 134 -8.85 -5.40 15.25
C LEU A 134 -8.02 -6.62 14.84
N LEU A 135 -8.58 -7.82 15.02
CA LEU A 135 -7.90 -9.07 14.71
C LEU A 135 -7.81 -9.29 13.21
N ASP A 136 -6.66 -9.79 12.76
CA ASP A 136 -6.39 -10.13 11.37
C ASP A 136 -6.65 -8.95 10.39
N LYS A 137 -6.56 -7.71 10.87
CA LYS A 137 -6.93 -6.50 10.11
C LYS A 137 -6.14 -6.39 8.81
N ARG A 138 -6.84 -6.18 7.70
CA ARG A 138 -6.28 -5.70 6.43
C ARG A 138 -6.94 -4.38 6.05
N SER A 139 -6.18 -3.51 5.41
CA SER A 139 -6.68 -2.25 4.89
C SER A 139 -6.19 -2.05 3.48
N TYR A 140 -7.05 -1.45 2.65
CA TYR A 140 -6.73 -1.03 1.29
C TYR A 140 -7.16 0.42 1.15
N ALA A 141 -6.30 1.26 0.57
CA ALA A 141 -6.59 2.67 0.38
C ALA A 141 -6.06 3.13 -0.96
N SER A 142 -6.89 3.86 -1.71
CA SER A 142 -6.53 4.33 -3.04
C SER A 142 -7.36 5.53 -3.48
N VAL A 143 -6.86 6.19 -4.52
CA VAL A 143 -7.56 7.28 -5.23
C VAL A 143 -7.86 6.78 -6.63
N GLU A 144 -9.00 6.13 -6.78
CA GLU A 144 -9.47 5.56 -8.05
C GLU A 144 -11.00 5.55 -8.10
N GLU A 145 -11.60 5.13 -9.21
CA GLU A 145 -13.05 4.98 -9.34
C GLU A 145 -13.61 3.90 -8.40
N VAL A 146 -14.91 4.01 -8.07
CA VAL A 146 -15.52 3.15 -7.04
C VAL A 146 -15.50 1.67 -7.41
N GLU A 147 -15.67 1.35 -8.69
CA GLU A 147 -15.65 -0.02 -9.21
C GLU A 147 -14.25 -0.63 -9.06
N ALA A 148 -13.22 0.08 -9.50
CA ALA A 148 -11.84 -0.40 -9.44
C ALA A 148 -11.38 -0.59 -7.99
N PHE A 149 -11.73 0.34 -7.10
CA PHE A 149 -11.49 0.21 -5.66
C PHE A 149 -12.20 -1.02 -5.08
N GLY A 150 -13.49 -1.21 -5.39
CA GLY A 150 -14.28 -2.31 -4.84
C GLY A 150 -13.73 -3.67 -5.26
N GLU A 151 -13.37 -3.82 -6.54
CA GLU A 151 -12.75 -5.03 -7.07
C GLU A 151 -11.40 -5.32 -6.42
N LYS A 152 -10.50 -4.34 -6.33
CA LYS A 152 -9.18 -4.53 -5.71
C LYS A 152 -9.29 -4.83 -4.21
N PHE A 153 -10.16 -4.13 -3.50
CA PHE A 153 -10.38 -4.38 -2.08
C PHE A 153 -10.99 -5.76 -1.84
N TYR A 154 -11.92 -6.21 -2.67
CA TYR A 154 -12.43 -7.58 -2.64
C TYR A 154 -11.31 -8.61 -2.77
N LEU A 155 -10.35 -8.39 -3.68
CA LEU A 155 -9.19 -9.28 -3.83
C LEU A 155 -8.34 -9.37 -2.56
N GLU A 156 -8.27 -8.29 -1.76
CA GLU A 156 -7.61 -8.31 -0.46
C GLU A 156 -8.38 -9.12 0.58
N CYS A 157 -9.71 -8.97 0.60
CA CYS A 157 -10.63 -9.71 1.47
C CYS A 157 -10.67 -11.22 1.16
N LEU A 158 -10.44 -11.65 -0.08
CA LEU A 158 -10.35 -13.07 -0.43
C LEU A 158 -9.31 -13.82 0.40
N GLY A 159 -8.17 -13.20 0.68
CA GLY A 159 -7.14 -13.83 1.51
C GLY A 159 -7.51 -13.95 2.99
N GLN A 160 -8.64 -13.36 3.42
CA GLN A 160 -9.21 -13.50 4.76
C GLN A 160 -10.49 -14.34 4.77
N GLY A 161 -10.86 -14.94 3.63
CA GLY A 161 -11.96 -15.88 3.55
C GLY A 161 -13.33 -15.22 3.43
N VAL A 162 -13.44 -14.08 2.72
CA VAL A 162 -14.73 -13.39 2.50
C VAL A 162 -15.79 -14.26 1.80
N MET A 163 -15.36 -15.26 1.02
CA MET A 163 -16.28 -16.18 0.34
C MET A 163 -16.65 -17.40 1.21
N GLU A 164 -15.85 -17.68 2.23
CA GLU A 164 -15.95 -18.86 3.08
C GLU A 164 -16.50 -18.55 4.49
N ALA A 165 -16.54 -17.27 4.88
CA ALA A 165 -17.06 -16.86 6.17
C ALA A 165 -18.57 -17.16 6.28
N GLU A 166 -19.02 -17.59 7.46
CA GLU A 166 -20.45 -17.84 7.71
C GLU A 166 -21.27 -16.54 7.59
N LYS A 167 -20.65 -15.40 7.90
CA LYS A 167 -21.25 -14.07 7.81
C LYS A 167 -20.22 -13.00 7.42
N VAL A 168 -20.66 -12.05 6.60
CA VAL A 168 -19.95 -10.81 6.25
C VAL A 168 -20.79 -9.61 6.67
#